data_AF-A0A2H5DWH1-F1
#
_entry.id   AF-A0A2H5DWH1-F1
#
_cell.length_a   1.000
_cell.length_b   1.000
_cell.length_c   1.000
_cell.angle_alpha   90.00
_cell.angle_beta   90.00
_cell.angle_gamma   90.00
#
_symmetry.space_group_name_H-M   'P 1'
#
loop_
_entity.id
_entity.type
_entity.pdbx_description
1 polymer ?
#
loop_
_entity_poly.entity_id
_entity_poly.type
_entity_poly.pdbx_seq_one_letter_code
_entity_poly.pdbx_strand_id
1 'polypeptide(L)'
;MTSSHADSLEMIVGPVRLPLKIDDSVNYFQLHYFEFQGKRWACAALGDLSSLSAVPLRIESACFFGHVMHSQQCDCGFQLDEAFRRISQRQGGLVIYGIDQDARGLGIEKHFRIYDYRQNHNLDTDEVYQRFHAPLDSRSYEAVAAILHFLQVDKILLMSNNRARLEFLREQGFQVERDEIEAPLTRYNMATMMLEKEDLAYQWSFQTHGDWLRPLQERAEAHADRRAASIVCDNRQVVAEWQGDDWDVARHLLAELAPRPEGSLVVYLSDLPRLDELAAYAAVGARFVVVPFAALPGYLEQEANRLGIKLQDWGRDNKYSQPRPQWQLEDRTDDGHVYRRGDERRLCQLDGAADTAV
;
A
#
# COMPACT_ATOMS: atom_id res chain seq x y z
N MET A 1 26.86 19.87 -13.85
CA MET A 1 26.84 19.68 -15.31
C MET A 1 25.61 18.83 -15.63
N THR A 2 24.48 19.48 -15.91
CA THR A 2 23.24 18.83 -16.33
C THR A 2 23.41 18.41 -17.79
N SER A 3 23.80 17.16 -18.03
CA SER A 3 23.71 16.55 -19.35
C SER A 3 22.26 16.65 -19.82
N SER A 4 22.03 17.21 -21.00
CA SER A 4 20.68 17.40 -21.51
C SER A 4 20.09 16.01 -21.79
N HIS A 5 19.05 15.61 -21.06
CA HIS A 5 18.34 14.36 -21.30
C HIS A 5 17.73 14.28 -22.71
N ALA A 6 17.65 15.40 -23.42
CA ALA A 6 17.14 15.49 -24.79
C ALA A 6 18.03 14.80 -25.82
N ASP A 7 19.35 14.68 -25.58
CA ASP A 7 20.30 14.18 -26.59
C ASP A 7 20.16 12.67 -26.88
N SER A 8 19.35 11.93 -26.11
CA SER A 8 19.15 10.48 -26.27
C SER A 8 17.74 10.06 -26.72
N LEU A 9 16.83 11.02 -26.96
CA LEU A 9 15.49 10.70 -27.45
C LEU A 9 15.46 10.72 -28.97
N GLU A 10 15.04 9.60 -29.56
CA GLU A 10 14.85 9.49 -31.00
C GLU A 10 13.37 9.21 -31.30
N MET A 11 12.72 10.10 -32.05
CA MET A 11 11.40 9.81 -32.64
C MET A 11 11.60 8.95 -33.87
N ILE A 12 11.30 7.66 -33.76
CA ILE A 12 11.50 6.70 -34.85
C ILE A 12 10.35 6.76 -35.85
N VAL A 13 9.10 6.88 -35.39
CA VAL A 13 7.90 6.94 -36.25
C VAL A 13 6.82 7.87 -35.67
N GLY A 14 6.14 8.63 -36.52
CA GLY A 14 4.92 9.38 -36.16
C GLY A 14 4.83 10.76 -36.82
N PRO A 15 3.67 11.43 -36.74
CA PRO A 15 2.43 10.95 -36.14
C PRO A 15 1.69 9.94 -37.04
N VAL A 16 1.12 8.89 -36.43
CA VAL A 16 0.15 7.98 -37.07
C VAL A 16 -1.23 8.26 -36.51
N ARG A 17 -2.21 8.56 -37.37
CA ARG A 17 -3.59 8.80 -36.93
C ARG A 17 -4.37 7.49 -36.84
N LEU A 18 -4.77 7.09 -35.63
CA LEU A 18 -5.42 5.81 -35.38
C LEU A 18 -6.81 6.02 -34.73
N PRO A 19 -7.90 5.43 -35.29
CA PRO A 19 -9.19 5.40 -34.61
C PRO A 19 -9.14 4.40 -33.45
N LEU A 20 -9.33 4.89 -32.24
CA LEU A 20 -9.49 4.07 -31.04
C LEU A 20 -10.96 4.03 -30.63
N LYS A 21 -11.48 2.82 -30.43
CA LYS A 21 -12.79 2.62 -29.79
C LYS A 21 -12.62 2.78 -28.28
N ILE A 22 -13.37 3.70 -27.70
CA ILE A 22 -13.40 3.97 -26.25
C ILE A 22 -14.87 3.96 -25.85
N ASP A 23 -15.25 2.96 -25.06
CA ASP A 23 -16.64 2.60 -24.78
C ASP A 23 -17.45 2.50 -26.09
N ASP A 24 -18.48 3.34 -26.26
CA ASP A 24 -19.33 3.40 -27.45
C ASP A 24 -18.90 4.47 -28.47
N SER A 25 -17.77 5.15 -28.24
CA SER A 25 -17.26 6.23 -29.08
C SER A 25 -16.01 5.84 -29.87
N VAL A 26 -15.75 6.56 -30.98
CA VAL A 26 -14.50 6.45 -31.75
C VAL A 26 -13.78 7.79 -31.72
N ASN A 27 -12.54 7.78 -31.25
CA ASN A 27 -11.69 8.96 -31.13
C ASN A 27 -10.41 8.73 -31.94
N TYR A 28 -9.93 9.74 -32.66
CA TYR A 28 -8.73 9.61 -33.47
C TYR A 28 -7.52 10.16 -32.73
N PHE A 29 -6.64 9.26 -32.29
CA PHE A 29 -5.40 9.61 -31.60
C PHE A 29 -4.26 9.76 -32.59
N GLN A 30 -3.30 10.62 -32.27
CA GLN A 30 -2.00 10.72 -32.93
C GLN A 30 -1.00 9.89 -32.13
N LEU A 31 -0.45 8.87 -32.77
CA LEU A 31 0.52 7.97 -32.16
C LEU A 31 1.93 8.29 -32.64
N HIS A 32 2.88 8.28 -31.71
CA HIS A 32 4.30 8.34 -32.01
C HIS A 32 5.02 7.18 -31.34
N TYR A 33 6.10 6.74 -31.95
CA TYR A 33 6.99 5.70 -31.45
C TYR A 33 8.39 6.30 -31.28
N PHE A 34 8.94 6.12 -30.09
CA PHE A 34 10.23 6.64 -29.68
C PHE A 34 11.14 5.52 -29.20
N GLU A 35 12.44 5.75 -29.35
CA GLU A 35 13.47 5.03 -28.64
C GLU A 35 14.21 6.00 -27.71
N PHE A 36 14.53 5.55 -26.50
CA PHE A 36 15.31 6.29 -25.53
C PHE A 36 16.26 5.33 -24.84
N GLN A 37 17.57 5.52 -25.03
CA GLN A 37 18.62 4.65 -24.46
C GLN A 37 18.36 3.14 -24.73
N GLY A 38 17.96 2.79 -25.95
CA GLY A 38 17.67 1.40 -26.33
C GLY A 38 16.36 0.83 -25.78
N LYS A 39 15.51 1.65 -25.16
CA LYS A 39 14.18 1.28 -24.66
C LYS A 39 13.08 1.90 -25.51
N ARG A 40 12.02 1.12 -25.71
CA ARG A 40 10.94 1.44 -26.63
C ARG A 40 9.78 2.10 -25.90
N TRP A 41 9.24 3.16 -26.51
CA TRP A 41 8.15 3.95 -25.98
C TRP A 41 7.15 4.28 -27.08
N ALA A 42 5.88 4.36 -26.72
CA ALA A 42 4.85 4.89 -27.60
C ALA A 42 4.11 6.00 -26.87
N CYS A 43 3.59 6.97 -27.61
CA CYS A 43 2.61 7.89 -27.08
C CYS A 43 1.33 7.89 -27.92
N ALA A 44 0.21 8.23 -27.30
CA ALA A 44 -1.07 8.45 -27.94
C ALA A 44 -1.63 9.79 -27.44
N ALA A 45 -1.68 10.78 -28.32
CA ALA A 45 -2.22 12.10 -28.04
C ALA A 45 -3.61 12.27 -28.67
N LEU A 46 -4.53 12.90 -27.93
CA LEU A 46 -5.83 13.35 -28.45
C LEU A 46 -5.92 14.87 -28.36
N GLY A 47 -6.46 15.50 -29.40
CA GLY A 47 -6.64 16.95 -29.46
C GLY A 47 -5.33 17.72 -29.63
N ASP A 48 -5.42 19.05 -29.53
CA ASP A 48 -4.27 19.95 -29.51
C ASP A 48 -3.80 20.18 -28.08
N LEU A 49 -2.68 19.57 -27.70
CA LEU A 49 -2.12 19.66 -26.35
C LEU A 49 -1.76 21.10 -25.96
N SER A 50 -1.42 21.96 -26.93
CA SER A 50 -1.05 23.36 -26.69
C SER A 50 -2.23 24.24 -26.30
N SER A 51 -3.46 23.80 -26.61
CA SER A 51 -4.70 24.49 -26.26
C SER A 51 -5.18 24.23 -24.83
N LEU A 52 -4.56 23.28 -24.13
CA LEU A 52 -4.97 22.86 -22.78
C LEU A 52 -4.25 23.68 -21.70
N SER A 53 -4.97 24.08 -20.66
CA SER A 53 -4.38 24.78 -19.51
C SER A 53 -3.42 23.89 -18.71
N ALA A 54 -3.72 22.59 -18.64
CA ALA A 54 -2.86 21.51 -18.18
C ALA A 54 -3.23 20.24 -18.94
N VAL A 55 -2.24 19.46 -19.38
CA VAL A 55 -2.45 18.25 -20.17
C VAL A 55 -2.80 17.08 -19.26
N PRO A 56 -3.97 16.43 -19.39
CA PRO A 56 -4.24 15.15 -18.75
C PRO A 56 -3.25 14.11 -19.26
N LEU A 57 -2.41 13.58 -18.37
CA LEU A 57 -1.33 12.66 -18.72
C LEU A 57 -1.48 11.34 -17.98
N ARG A 58 -1.38 10.22 -18.69
CA ARG A 58 -1.13 8.90 -18.12
C ARG A 58 0.24 8.40 -18.54
N ILE A 59 1.09 8.09 -17.57
CA ILE A 59 2.31 7.31 -17.79
C ILE A 59 1.97 5.86 -17.50
N GLU A 60 1.96 5.03 -18.52
CA GLU A 60 1.67 3.60 -18.40
C GLU A 60 2.96 2.80 -18.57
N SER A 61 3.28 1.96 -17.59
CA SER A 61 4.32 0.95 -17.76
C SER A 61 3.66 -0.29 -18.33
N ALA A 62 4.27 -0.95 -19.32
CA ALA A 62 3.66 -2.14 -19.89
C ALA A 62 3.27 -3.17 -18.82
N CYS A 63 2.14 -3.84 -19.03
CA CYS A 63 1.69 -4.92 -18.17
C CYS A 63 0.88 -5.90 -19.03
N PHE A 64 1.55 -6.92 -19.56
CA PHE A 64 0.89 -7.91 -20.40
C PHE A 64 -0.31 -8.58 -19.69
N PHE A 65 -0.16 -8.90 -18.41
CA PHE A 65 -1.23 -9.53 -17.62
C PHE A 65 -2.45 -8.63 -17.47
N GLY A 66 -2.25 -7.34 -17.16
CA GLY A 66 -3.36 -6.40 -16.97
C GLY A 66 -3.98 -5.95 -18.29
N HIS A 67 -3.17 -5.51 -19.25
CA HIS A 67 -3.64 -4.87 -20.48
C HIS A 67 -4.14 -5.87 -21.53
N VAL A 68 -3.55 -7.07 -21.61
CA VAL A 68 -3.86 -8.05 -22.67
C VAL A 68 -4.64 -9.24 -22.12
N MET A 69 -4.25 -9.75 -20.94
CA MET A 69 -4.89 -10.95 -20.37
C MET A 69 -6.04 -10.64 -19.41
N HIS A 70 -6.35 -9.36 -19.17
CA HIS A 70 -7.42 -8.90 -18.29
C HIS A 70 -7.33 -9.48 -16.86
N SER A 71 -6.11 -9.63 -16.34
CA SER A 71 -5.87 -10.14 -14.99
C SER A 71 -6.54 -9.25 -13.94
N GLN A 72 -7.20 -9.87 -12.96
CA GLN A 72 -7.74 -9.19 -11.77
C GLN A 72 -6.71 -9.07 -10.63
N GLN A 73 -5.48 -9.54 -10.82
CA GLN A 73 -4.43 -9.51 -9.78
C GLN A 73 -3.70 -8.16 -9.71
N CYS A 74 -3.92 -7.29 -10.68
CA CYS A 74 -3.47 -5.91 -10.68
C CYS A 74 -4.58 -5.00 -11.20
N ASP A 75 -4.33 -3.70 -11.16
CA ASP A 75 -5.21 -2.62 -11.58
C ASP A 75 -4.80 -2.00 -12.94
N CYS A 76 -3.70 -2.46 -13.54
CA CYS A 76 -3.10 -1.82 -14.73
C CYS A 76 -4.08 -1.73 -15.91
N GLY A 77 -4.85 -2.81 -16.17
CA GLY A 77 -5.88 -2.83 -17.21
C GLY A 77 -6.96 -1.76 -16.97
N PHE A 78 -7.50 -1.71 -15.75
CA PHE A 78 -8.48 -0.71 -15.36
C PHE A 78 -7.92 0.71 -15.52
N GLN A 79 -6.71 0.98 -15.03
CA GLN A 79 -6.11 2.31 -15.08
C GLN A 79 -5.86 2.79 -16.51
N LEU A 80 -5.42 1.90 -17.41
CA LEU A 80 -5.20 2.26 -18.81
C LEU A 80 -6.52 2.58 -19.50
N ASP A 81 -7.54 1.74 -19.33
CA ASP A 81 -8.87 1.96 -19.90
C ASP A 81 -9.51 3.24 -19.36
N GLU A 82 -9.41 3.48 -18.05
CA GLU A 82 -9.89 4.68 -17.38
C GLU A 82 -9.17 5.94 -17.87
N ALA A 83 -7.85 5.89 -18.06
CA ALA A 83 -7.10 7.01 -18.61
C ALA A 83 -7.56 7.37 -20.03
N PHE A 84 -7.72 6.38 -20.92
CA PHE A 84 -8.25 6.63 -22.26
C PHE A 84 -9.67 7.20 -22.22
N ARG A 85 -10.54 6.69 -21.34
CA ARG A 85 -11.90 7.22 -21.16
C ARG A 85 -11.89 8.68 -20.72
N ARG A 86 -11.11 9.03 -19.70
CA ARG A 86 -11.00 10.42 -19.21
C ARG A 86 -10.44 11.36 -20.28
N ILE A 87 -9.42 10.93 -21.04
CA ILE A 87 -8.86 11.70 -22.16
C ILE A 87 -9.91 11.92 -23.25
N SER A 88 -10.66 10.88 -23.62
CA SER A 88 -11.76 10.99 -24.59
C SER A 88 -12.85 11.95 -24.11
N GLN A 89 -13.30 11.85 -22.87
CA GLN A 89 -14.31 12.75 -22.30
C GLN A 89 -13.86 14.21 -22.29
N ARG A 90 -12.57 14.45 -22.01
CA ARG A 90 -11.96 15.79 -22.02
C ARG A 90 -11.62 16.29 -23.44
N GLN A 91 -11.73 15.44 -24.45
CA GLN A 91 -11.34 15.72 -25.85
C GLN A 91 -9.89 16.21 -25.98
N GLY A 92 -9.02 15.78 -25.07
CA GLY A 92 -7.66 16.31 -24.93
C GLY A 92 -6.84 15.54 -23.91
N GLY A 93 -5.63 15.13 -24.28
CA GLY A 93 -4.70 14.50 -23.35
C GLY A 93 -3.71 13.54 -24.00
N LEU A 94 -2.89 12.92 -23.16
CA LEU A 94 -1.72 12.14 -23.57
C LEU A 94 -1.60 10.86 -22.75
N VAL A 95 -1.35 9.74 -23.43
CA VAL A 95 -0.85 8.50 -22.82
C VAL A 95 0.58 8.29 -23.30
N ILE A 96 1.52 8.07 -22.38
CA ILE A 96 2.90 7.64 -22.67
C ILE A 96 3.05 6.21 -22.16
N TYR A 97 3.35 5.26 -23.05
CA TYR A 97 3.41 3.83 -22.77
C TYR A 97 4.85 3.32 -22.89
N GLY A 98 5.42 2.88 -21.76
CA GLY A 98 6.75 2.27 -21.69
C GLY A 98 6.70 0.79 -22.03
N ILE A 99 7.02 0.44 -23.28
CA ILE A 99 6.86 -0.91 -23.84
C ILE A 99 7.75 -1.93 -23.12
N ASP A 100 8.97 -1.52 -22.76
CA ASP A 100 9.95 -2.38 -22.08
C ASP A 100 9.90 -2.28 -20.54
N GLN A 101 8.80 -1.75 -19.98
CA GLN A 101 8.65 -1.55 -18.53
C GLN A 101 7.81 -2.60 -17.81
N ASP A 102 7.54 -3.75 -18.45
CA ASP A 102 6.79 -4.84 -17.83
C ASP A 102 7.45 -5.35 -16.54
N ALA A 103 6.63 -5.78 -15.58
CA ALA A 103 7.02 -6.16 -14.24
C ALA A 103 7.96 -5.14 -13.57
N ARG A 104 7.59 -3.85 -13.62
CA ARG A 104 8.39 -2.76 -13.06
C ARG A 104 9.80 -2.70 -13.65
N GLY A 105 9.91 -2.87 -14.97
CA GLY A 105 11.17 -2.81 -15.71
C GLY A 105 11.98 -4.12 -15.73
N LEU A 106 11.47 -5.20 -15.13
CA LEU A 106 12.11 -6.51 -15.15
C LEU A 106 11.87 -7.28 -16.47
N GLY A 107 10.84 -6.90 -17.21
CA GLY A 107 10.43 -7.54 -18.46
C GLY A 107 9.43 -8.67 -18.26
N ILE A 108 8.69 -8.95 -19.33
CA ILE A 108 7.57 -9.89 -19.34
C ILE A 108 7.98 -11.31 -18.91
N GLU A 109 9.16 -11.78 -19.32
CA GLU A 109 9.64 -13.12 -18.95
C GLU A 109 9.80 -13.25 -17.43
N LYS A 110 10.40 -12.26 -16.77
CA LYS A 110 10.53 -12.23 -15.32
C LYS A 110 9.16 -12.12 -14.64
N HIS A 111 8.20 -11.41 -15.24
CA HIS A 111 6.82 -11.35 -14.76
C HIS A 111 6.21 -12.75 -14.60
N PHE A 112 6.29 -13.59 -15.64
CA PHE A 112 5.82 -14.97 -15.60
C PHE A 112 6.51 -15.78 -14.49
N ARG A 113 7.84 -15.69 -14.39
CA ARG A 113 8.60 -16.43 -13.38
C ARG A 113 8.23 -16.03 -11.95
N ILE A 114 8.06 -14.74 -11.69
CA ILE A 114 7.67 -14.21 -10.38
C ILE A 114 6.28 -14.74 -10.00
N TYR A 115 5.33 -14.75 -10.93
CA TYR A 115 3.96 -15.21 -10.65
C TYR A 115 3.90 -16.73 -10.44
N ASP A 116 4.54 -17.51 -11.30
CA ASP A 116 4.64 -18.96 -11.13
C ASP A 116 5.27 -19.31 -9.78
N TYR A 117 6.37 -18.65 -9.42
CA TYR A 117 7.06 -18.90 -8.16
C TYR A 117 6.19 -18.56 -6.94
N ARG A 118 5.50 -17.41 -6.97
CA ARG A 118 4.54 -17.01 -5.91
C ARG A 118 3.45 -18.04 -5.71
N GLN A 119 2.85 -18.54 -6.79
CA GLN A 119 1.76 -19.51 -6.72
C GLN A 119 2.23 -20.87 -6.17
N ASN A 120 3.43 -21.31 -6.55
CA ASN A 120 3.95 -22.62 -6.16
C ASN A 120 4.49 -22.65 -4.73
N HIS A 121 4.85 -21.51 -4.13
CA HIS A 121 5.54 -21.47 -2.83
C HIS A 121 4.81 -20.66 -1.75
N ASN A 122 3.70 -19.98 -2.09
CA ASN A 122 2.92 -19.15 -1.16
C ASN A 122 3.79 -18.16 -0.36
N LEU A 123 4.75 -17.53 -1.05
CA LEU A 123 5.76 -16.65 -0.44
C LEU A 123 5.32 -15.19 -0.44
N ASP A 124 5.92 -14.45 0.49
CA ASP A 124 5.80 -13.00 0.57
C ASP A 124 6.47 -12.32 -0.64
N THR A 125 6.06 -11.09 -0.93
CA THR A 125 6.59 -10.34 -2.07
C THR A 125 8.11 -10.17 -1.98
N ASP A 126 8.64 -9.81 -0.81
CA ASP A 126 10.07 -9.52 -0.65
C ASP A 126 10.95 -10.76 -0.87
N GLU A 127 10.54 -11.90 -0.32
CA GLU A 127 11.23 -13.19 -0.48
C GLU A 127 11.35 -13.58 -1.95
N VAL A 128 10.30 -13.30 -2.73
CA VAL A 128 10.27 -13.57 -4.17
C VAL A 128 11.29 -12.69 -4.90
N TYR A 129 11.30 -11.38 -4.67
CA TYR A 129 12.24 -10.47 -5.36
C TYR A 129 13.69 -10.76 -4.97
N GLN A 130 13.97 -11.07 -3.70
CA GLN A 130 15.29 -11.51 -3.25
C GLN A 130 15.73 -12.78 -3.95
N ARG A 131 14.84 -13.77 -4.11
CA ARG A 131 15.12 -15.03 -4.81
C ARG A 131 15.52 -14.81 -6.26
N PHE A 132 14.92 -13.83 -6.93
CA PHE A 132 15.22 -13.50 -8.33
C PHE A 132 16.38 -12.50 -8.49
N HIS A 133 17.04 -12.09 -7.40
CA HIS A 133 18.09 -11.07 -7.39
C HIS A 133 17.68 -9.82 -8.18
N ALA A 134 16.41 -9.41 -8.02
CA ALA A 134 15.79 -8.35 -8.78
C ALA A 134 15.42 -7.17 -7.85
N PRO A 135 15.59 -5.92 -8.30
CA PRO A 135 15.04 -4.77 -7.58
C PRO A 135 13.52 -4.84 -7.54
N LEU A 136 12.91 -4.24 -6.52
CA LEU A 136 11.46 -4.13 -6.42
C LEU A 136 10.88 -3.27 -7.56
N ASP A 137 11.60 -2.22 -7.95
CA ASP A 137 11.30 -1.36 -9.10
C ASP A 137 12.59 -0.99 -9.85
N SER A 138 12.62 -1.27 -11.16
CA SER A 138 13.76 -0.99 -12.05
C SER A 138 13.41 0.03 -13.13
N ARG A 139 12.28 0.73 -13.00
CA ARG A 139 11.82 1.69 -14.01
C ARG A 139 12.62 3.00 -13.93
N SER A 140 12.82 3.59 -15.10
CA SER A 140 13.26 4.98 -15.27
C SER A 140 12.16 5.77 -15.99
N TYR A 141 11.99 7.03 -15.59
CA TYR A 141 11.02 7.94 -16.19
C TYR A 141 11.69 9.05 -17.01
N GLU A 142 13.01 8.99 -17.25
CA GLU A 142 13.76 9.97 -18.05
C GLU A 142 13.19 10.13 -19.47
N ALA A 143 12.82 9.03 -20.12
CA ALA A 143 12.19 9.05 -21.43
C ALA A 143 10.86 9.83 -21.42
N VAL A 144 10.11 9.77 -20.32
CA VAL A 144 8.84 10.51 -20.17
C VAL A 144 9.12 12.01 -20.20
N ALA A 145 10.08 12.49 -19.42
CA ALA A 145 10.47 13.89 -19.42
C ALA A 145 10.96 14.36 -20.80
N ALA A 146 11.78 13.54 -21.47
CA ALA A 146 12.26 13.85 -22.82
C ALA A 146 11.10 13.93 -23.83
N ILE A 147 10.15 12.99 -23.79
CA ILE A 147 8.96 12.98 -24.66
C ILE A 147 8.09 14.22 -24.39
N LEU A 148 7.89 14.60 -23.13
CA LEU A 148 7.09 15.77 -22.77
C LEU A 148 7.74 17.07 -23.28
N HIS A 149 9.06 17.23 -23.16
CA HIS A 149 9.78 18.36 -23.75
C HIS A 149 9.68 18.38 -25.28
N PHE A 150 9.81 17.22 -25.93
CA PHE A 150 9.63 17.11 -27.38
C PHE A 150 8.23 17.54 -27.82
N LEU A 151 7.20 17.17 -27.05
CA LEU A 151 5.80 17.54 -27.28
C LEU A 151 5.44 18.95 -26.77
N GLN A 152 6.40 19.70 -26.21
CA GLN A 152 6.22 21.05 -25.67
C GLN A 152 5.12 21.12 -24.59
N VAL A 153 5.08 20.13 -23.69
CA VAL A 153 4.12 20.07 -22.57
C VAL A 153 4.80 20.53 -21.28
N ASP A 154 4.31 21.62 -20.69
CA ASP A 154 4.87 22.16 -19.43
C ASP A 154 3.98 21.90 -18.20
N LYS A 155 2.65 21.97 -18.37
CA LYS A 155 1.64 21.83 -17.31
C LYS A 155 0.89 20.52 -17.45
N ILE A 156 0.85 19.75 -16.37
CA ILE A 156 0.44 18.35 -16.40
C ILE A 156 -0.58 18.08 -15.29
N LEU A 157 -1.68 17.45 -15.66
CA LEU A 157 -2.60 16.79 -14.73
C LEU A 157 -2.33 15.28 -14.80
N LEU A 158 -1.50 14.78 -13.88
CA LEU A 158 -0.97 13.41 -13.94
C LEU A 158 -1.92 12.41 -13.29
N MET A 159 -2.48 11.52 -14.10
CA MET A 159 -3.32 10.39 -13.67
C MET A 159 -2.45 9.27 -13.04
N SER A 160 -2.11 9.42 -11.76
CA SER A 160 -1.18 8.52 -11.05
C SER A 160 -1.33 8.56 -9.53
N ASN A 161 -1.17 7.40 -8.89
CA ASN A 161 -1.00 7.28 -7.43
C ASN A 161 0.47 7.07 -7.04
N ASN A 162 1.36 6.81 -8.00
CA ASN A 162 2.78 6.65 -7.73
C ASN A 162 3.41 8.04 -7.45
N ARG A 163 3.74 8.32 -6.19
CA ARG A 163 4.33 9.59 -5.75
C ARG A 163 5.67 9.89 -6.41
N ALA A 164 6.49 8.87 -6.64
CA ALA A 164 7.78 9.03 -7.30
C ALA A 164 7.67 9.57 -8.73
N ARG A 165 6.59 9.25 -9.47
CA ARG A 165 6.34 9.85 -10.80
C ARG A 165 6.05 11.34 -10.71
N LEU A 166 5.29 11.77 -9.70
CA LEU A 166 4.98 13.18 -9.49
C LEU A 166 6.23 13.96 -9.10
N GLU A 167 6.98 13.44 -8.13
CA GLU A 167 8.24 14.02 -7.65
C GLU A 167 9.25 14.13 -8.79
N PHE A 168 9.48 13.04 -9.53
CA PHE A 168 10.37 13.02 -10.67
C PHE A 168 10.03 14.09 -11.72
N LEU A 169 8.77 14.19 -12.16
CA LEU A 169 8.41 15.20 -13.16
C LEU A 169 8.56 16.63 -12.61
N ARG A 170 8.28 16.88 -11.34
CA ARG A 170 8.51 18.20 -10.72
C ARG A 170 10.00 18.54 -10.67
N GLU A 171 10.85 17.58 -10.34
CA GLU A 171 12.32 17.74 -10.37
C GLU A 171 12.85 18.02 -11.78
N GLN A 172 12.18 17.49 -12.81
CA GLN A 172 12.48 17.78 -14.22
C GLN A 172 11.93 19.14 -14.69
N GLY A 173 11.26 19.91 -13.83
CA GLY A 173 10.80 21.27 -14.10
C GLY A 173 9.35 21.40 -14.57
N PHE A 174 8.58 20.31 -14.64
CA PHE A 174 7.16 20.35 -15.03
C PHE A 174 6.27 20.84 -13.88
N GLN A 175 5.18 21.54 -14.23
CA GLN A 175 4.12 21.89 -13.29
C GLN A 175 3.13 20.74 -13.20
N VAL A 176 3.18 19.95 -12.12
CA VAL A 176 2.43 18.69 -11.99
C VAL A 176 1.40 18.76 -10.87
N GLU A 177 0.14 18.64 -11.25
CA GLU A 177 -0.99 18.36 -10.36
C GLU A 177 -1.37 16.87 -10.43
N ARG A 178 -1.83 16.32 -9.31
CA ARG A 178 -2.25 14.92 -9.22
C ARG A 178 -3.71 14.78 -9.67
N ASP A 179 -3.98 13.80 -10.52
CA ASP A 179 -5.32 13.26 -10.79
C ASP A 179 -5.35 11.79 -10.32
N GLU A 180 -6.20 11.48 -9.35
CA GLU A 180 -6.25 10.14 -8.76
C GLU A 180 -6.92 9.14 -9.71
N ILE A 181 -6.36 7.93 -9.80
CA ILE A 181 -6.91 6.87 -10.65
C ILE A 181 -6.81 5.50 -9.97
N GLU A 182 -7.93 5.05 -9.41
CA GLU A 182 -7.97 3.83 -8.60
C GLU A 182 -8.96 2.80 -9.12
N ALA A 183 -8.50 1.55 -9.22
CA ALA A 183 -9.40 0.42 -9.39
C ALA A 183 -10.05 0.04 -8.05
N PRO A 184 -11.26 -0.54 -8.06
CA PRO A 184 -11.84 -1.12 -6.86
C PRO A 184 -10.92 -2.19 -6.26
N LEU A 185 -10.79 -2.16 -4.92
CA LEU A 185 -10.09 -3.21 -4.20
C LEU A 185 -10.91 -4.50 -4.22
N THR A 186 -10.28 -5.61 -4.58
CA THR A 186 -10.85 -6.94 -4.62
C THR A 186 -9.94 -7.91 -3.89
N ARG A 187 -10.43 -9.11 -3.58
CA ARG A 187 -9.58 -10.18 -3.01
C ARG A 187 -8.40 -10.59 -3.91
N TYR A 188 -8.44 -10.25 -5.20
CA TYR A 188 -7.42 -10.67 -6.17
C TYR A 188 -6.28 -9.65 -6.32
N ASN A 189 -6.58 -8.35 -6.33
CA ASN A 189 -5.58 -7.28 -6.46
C ASN A 189 -5.07 -6.75 -5.12
N MET A 190 -5.72 -7.10 -4.00
CA MET A 190 -5.38 -6.58 -2.67
C MET A 190 -3.89 -6.71 -2.33
N ALA A 191 -3.28 -7.87 -2.57
CA ALA A 191 -1.86 -8.06 -2.28
C ALA A 191 -0.95 -7.12 -3.10
N THR A 192 -1.25 -6.93 -4.38
CA THR A 192 -0.50 -6.01 -5.25
C THR A 192 -0.69 -4.55 -4.82
N MET A 193 -1.90 -4.14 -4.49
CA MET A 193 -2.19 -2.77 -4.08
C MET A 193 -1.62 -2.45 -2.70
N MET A 194 -1.62 -3.42 -1.77
CA MET A 194 -0.96 -3.30 -0.47
C MET A 194 0.55 -3.10 -0.62
N LEU A 195 1.20 -3.93 -1.44
CA LEU A 195 2.62 -3.76 -1.78
C LEU A 195 2.90 -2.35 -2.33
N GLU A 196 2.04 -1.86 -3.22
CA GLU A 196 2.22 -0.53 -3.79
C GLU A 196 2.07 0.57 -2.74
N LYS A 197 1.11 0.44 -1.83
CA LYS A 197 0.86 1.43 -0.78
C LYS A 197 1.97 1.46 0.26
N GLU A 198 2.28 0.29 0.84
CA GLU A 198 3.19 0.18 1.98
C GLU A 198 4.64 0.25 1.51
N ASP A 199 5.03 -0.57 0.53
CA ASP A 199 6.45 -0.72 0.18
C ASP A 199 6.92 0.23 -0.95
N LEU A 200 6.01 0.77 -1.76
CA LEU A 200 6.34 1.66 -2.88
C LEU A 200 5.80 3.09 -2.73
N ALA A 201 5.21 3.41 -1.57
CA ALA A 201 4.69 4.73 -1.23
C ALA A 201 3.67 5.28 -2.25
N TYR A 202 2.88 4.41 -2.87
CA TYR A 202 1.75 4.83 -3.69
C TYR A 202 0.64 5.40 -2.79
N GLN A 203 0.00 6.46 -3.27
CA GLN A 203 -1.06 7.15 -2.55
C GLN A 203 -2.41 6.53 -2.86
N TRP A 204 -2.73 5.44 -2.18
CA TRP A 204 -4.02 4.75 -2.30
C TRP A 204 -5.05 5.20 -1.25
N SER A 205 -6.31 5.33 -1.65
CA SER A 205 -7.41 5.80 -0.76
C SER A 205 -7.82 4.79 0.32
N PHE A 206 -7.72 3.48 0.04
CA PHE A 206 -8.07 2.42 0.99
C PHE A 206 -7.07 2.37 2.15
N GLN A 207 -7.52 2.04 3.37
CA GLN A 207 -6.65 1.95 4.55
C GLN A 207 -6.00 0.57 4.67
N THR A 208 -4.74 0.52 5.11
CA THR A 208 -4.06 -0.72 5.52
C THR A 208 -3.94 -0.82 7.03
N HIS A 209 -3.52 -1.98 7.55
CA HIS A 209 -3.20 -2.13 8.97
C HIS A 209 -2.11 -1.13 9.40
N GLY A 210 -1.15 -0.82 8.54
CA GLY A 210 -0.12 0.18 8.82
C GLY A 210 -0.67 1.60 9.02
N ASP A 211 -1.70 1.99 8.27
CA ASP A 211 -2.37 3.28 8.45
C ASP A 211 -3.09 3.38 9.80
N TRP A 212 -3.71 2.29 10.25
CA TRP A 212 -4.41 2.25 11.55
C TRP A 212 -3.43 2.18 12.74
N LEU A 213 -2.27 1.56 12.56
CA LEU A 213 -1.24 1.48 13.60
C LEU A 213 -0.46 2.78 13.77
N ARG A 214 -0.17 3.51 12.69
CA ARG A 214 0.72 4.70 12.74
C ARG A 214 0.28 5.75 13.77
N PRO A 215 -0.99 6.15 13.89
CA PRO A 215 -1.42 7.08 14.92
C PRO A 215 -1.24 6.56 16.36
N LEU A 216 -1.37 5.24 16.58
CA LEU A 216 -1.12 4.63 17.89
C LEU A 216 0.37 4.67 18.23
N GLN A 217 1.21 4.44 17.22
CA GLN A 217 2.65 4.44 17.36
C GLN A 217 3.18 5.81 17.72
N GLU A 218 2.78 6.85 16.98
CA GLU A 218 3.19 8.24 17.24
C GLU A 218 2.84 8.67 18.68
N ARG A 219 1.70 8.22 19.22
CA ARG A 219 1.28 8.50 20.61
C ARG A 219 2.08 7.72 21.65
N ALA A 220 2.40 6.45 21.37
CA ALA A 220 3.12 5.58 22.29
C ALA A 220 4.64 5.77 22.24
N GLU A 221 5.19 6.24 21.12
CA GLU A 221 6.62 6.38 20.88
C GLU A 221 7.25 7.49 21.73
N ALA A 222 6.51 8.57 21.99
CA ALA A 222 6.95 9.64 22.88
C ALA A 222 6.99 9.23 24.37
N HIS A 223 6.37 8.10 24.74
CA HIS A 223 6.17 7.70 26.13
C HIS A 223 6.23 6.16 26.29
N ALA A 224 7.40 5.62 26.65
CA ALA A 224 7.63 4.18 26.79
C ALA A 224 6.62 3.46 27.73
N ASP A 225 6.06 4.17 28.71
CA ASP A 225 5.09 3.62 29.64
C ASP A 225 3.63 3.76 29.17
N ARG A 226 3.34 4.58 28.15
CA ARG A 226 1.97 4.76 27.66
C ARG A 226 1.61 3.78 26.57
N ARG A 227 0.50 3.09 26.72
CA ARG A 227 -0.11 2.23 25.73
C ARG A 227 -1.16 3.02 24.96
N ALA A 228 -1.39 2.64 23.72
CA ALA A 228 -2.46 3.16 22.89
C ALA A 228 -3.12 1.99 22.16
N ALA A 229 -4.45 2.05 22.05
CA ALA A 229 -5.22 1.05 21.35
C ALA A 229 -6.42 1.67 20.64
N SER A 230 -6.88 1.01 19.59
CA SER A 230 -8.11 1.36 18.90
C SER A 230 -8.86 0.11 18.41
N ILE A 231 -10.16 0.26 18.23
CA ILE A 231 -11.01 -0.74 17.57
C ILE A 231 -11.55 -0.09 16.29
N VAL A 232 -11.35 -0.77 15.16
CA VAL A 232 -11.86 -0.35 13.86
C VAL A 232 -12.95 -1.31 13.41
N CYS A 233 -14.08 -0.77 12.95
CA CYS A 233 -15.17 -1.52 12.35
C CYS A 233 -15.07 -1.46 10.82
N ASP A 234 -15.18 -2.63 10.19
CA ASP A 234 -15.20 -2.84 8.73
C ASP A 234 -14.04 -2.17 7.96
N ASN A 235 -12.89 -2.00 8.61
CA ASN A 235 -11.72 -1.28 8.08
C ASN A 235 -12.04 0.14 7.59
N ARG A 236 -13.02 0.81 8.22
CA ARG A 236 -13.50 2.14 7.79
C ARG A 236 -13.52 3.16 8.90
N GLN A 237 -13.95 2.76 10.09
CA GLN A 237 -14.24 3.70 11.16
C GLN A 237 -13.65 3.20 12.49
N VAL A 238 -12.97 4.09 13.19
CA VAL A 238 -12.59 3.88 14.58
C VAL A 238 -13.84 4.01 15.46
N VAL A 239 -14.12 2.97 16.24
CA VAL A 239 -15.31 2.86 17.11
C VAL A 239 -14.98 2.86 18.60
N ALA A 240 -13.70 2.71 18.95
CA ALA A 240 -13.18 2.91 20.29
C ALA A 240 -11.70 3.28 20.20
N GLU A 241 -11.22 4.17 21.08
CA GLU A 241 -9.80 4.46 21.26
C GLU A 241 -9.49 4.65 22.73
N TRP A 242 -8.29 4.27 23.13
CA TRP A 242 -7.79 4.55 24.46
C TRP A 242 -6.29 4.82 24.45
N GLN A 243 -5.83 5.68 25.36
CA GLN A 243 -4.42 5.81 25.71
C GLN A 243 -4.25 6.00 27.21
N GLY A 244 -3.18 5.43 27.77
CA GLY A 244 -2.87 5.59 29.19
C GLY A 244 -1.63 4.80 29.60
N ASP A 245 -1.25 4.91 30.86
CA ASP A 245 -0.14 4.18 31.50
C ASP A 245 -0.61 2.93 32.28
N ASP A 246 -1.92 2.75 32.41
CA ASP A 246 -2.50 1.51 32.91
C ASP A 246 -2.10 0.36 32.00
N TRP A 247 -1.91 -0.82 32.60
CA TRP A 247 -1.71 -2.00 31.81
C TRP A 247 -2.97 -2.42 31.09
N ASP A 248 -4.10 -2.48 31.79
CA ASP A 248 -5.29 -3.21 31.38
C ASP A 248 -6.02 -2.49 30.24
N VAL A 249 -5.44 -2.62 29.05
CA VAL A 249 -5.84 -1.91 27.83
C VAL A 249 -7.22 -2.38 27.42
N ALA A 250 -7.49 -3.69 27.51
CA ALA A 250 -8.78 -4.24 27.13
C ALA A 250 -9.93 -3.66 27.97
N ARG A 251 -9.79 -3.56 29.30
CA ARG A 251 -10.84 -2.97 30.15
C ARG A 251 -11.18 -1.55 29.73
N HIS A 252 -10.17 -0.71 29.52
CA HIS A 252 -10.39 0.69 29.14
C HIS A 252 -10.90 0.82 27.70
N LEU A 253 -10.32 0.09 26.76
CA LEU A 253 -10.71 0.16 25.35
C LEU A 253 -12.14 -0.35 25.13
N LEU A 254 -12.53 -1.44 25.80
CA LEU A 254 -13.88 -2.00 25.67
C LEU A 254 -14.94 -1.18 26.39
N ALA A 255 -14.58 -0.38 27.40
CA ALA A 255 -15.49 0.58 28.01
C ALA A 255 -15.95 1.66 27.01
N GLU A 256 -15.09 2.03 26.05
CA GLU A 256 -15.38 3.03 25.02
C GLU A 256 -16.18 2.47 23.83
N LEU A 257 -16.31 1.14 23.70
CA LEU A 257 -16.96 0.48 22.54
C LEU A 257 -18.51 0.55 22.57
N ALA A 258 -19.13 1.14 23.60
CA ALA A 258 -20.57 1.00 23.84
C ALA A 258 -21.43 2.05 23.08
N PRO A 259 -22.47 1.63 22.32
CA PRO A 259 -22.91 0.26 22.06
C PRO A 259 -22.10 -0.45 20.96
N ARG A 260 -22.00 -1.78 21.04
CA ARG A 260 -21.26 -2.60 20.07
C ARG A 260 -21.81 -2.38 18.65
N PRO A 261 -20.96 -1.99 17.67
CA PRO A 261 -21.39 -1.79 16.30
C PRO A 261 -21.64 -3.13 15.58
N GLU A 262 -22.53 -3.10 14.58
CA GLU A 262 -22.65 -4.19 13.62
C GLU A 262 -21.47 -4.15 12.66
N GLY A 263 -20.79 -5.29 12.44
CA GLY A 263 -19.67 -5.39 11.51
C GLY A 263 -18.50 -6.22 12.03
N SER A 264 -17.44 -6.27 11.24
CA SER A 264 -16.19 -6.95 11.59
C SER A 264 -15.29 -6.00 12.38
N LEU A 265 -14.91 -6.42 13.59
CA LEU A 265 -14.01 -5.64 14.46
C LEU A 265 -12.56 -6.09 14.30
N VAL A 266 -11.66 -5.11 14.22
CA VAL A 266 -10.20 -5.27 14.27
C VAL A 266 -9.66 -4.42 15.42
N VAL A 267 -8.89 -5.05 16.31
CA VAL A 267 -8.23 -4.37 17.44
C VAL A 267 -6.79 -4.06 17.03
N TYR A 268 -6.36 -2.81 17.20
CA TYR A 268 -4.99 -2.37 16.98
C TYR A 268 -4.38 -1.96 18.31
N LEU A 269 -3.18 -2.47 18.61
CA LEU A 269 -2.51 -2.24 19.89
C LEU A 269 -1.09 -1.71 19.66
N SER A 270 -0.63 -0.80 20.52
CA SER A 270 0.77 -0.39 20.59
C SER A 270 1.71 -1.45 21.18
N ASP A 271 1.15 -2.39 21.94
CA ASP A 271 1.86 -3.39 22.75
C ASP A 271 1.25 -4.79 22.53
N LEU A 272 1.99 -5.83 22.89
CA LEU A 272 1.49 -7.20 22.86
C LEU A 272 0.33 -7.36 23.86
N PRO A 273 -0.79 -8.02 23.47
CA PRO A 273 -1.88 -8.27 24.39
C PRO A 273 -1.49 -9.33 25.44
N ARG A 274 -2.18 -9.32 26.58
CA ARG A 274 -2.20 -10.46 27.49
C ARG A 274 -3.15 -11.56 27.02
N LEU A 275 -3.05 -12.73 27.66
CA LEU A 275 -3.96 -13.86 27.44
C LEU A 275 -5.43 -13.51 27.76
N ASP A 276 -5.68 -12.82 28.88
CA ASP A 276 -7.01 -12.37 29.30
C ASP A 276 -7.59 -11.29 28.36
N GLU A 277 -6.74 -10.38 27.87
CA GLU A 277 -7.16 -9.35 26.91
C GLU A 277 -7.56 -9.97 25.56
N LEU A 278 -6.82 -10.98 25.07
CA LEU A 278 -7.21 -11.73 23.87
C LEU A 278 -8.60 -12.36 24.03
N ALA A 279 -8.90 -12.94 25.19
CA ALA A 279 -10.21 -13.50 25.49
C ALA A 279 -11.30 -12.41 25.51
N ALA A 280 -11.01 -11.24 26.08
CA ALA A 280 -11.92 -10.10 26.11
C ALA A 280 -12.23 -9.57 24.68
N TYR A 281 -11.21 -9.45 23.83
CA TYR A 281 -11.39 -9.05 22.42
C TYR A 281 -12.21 -10.08 21.62
N ALA A 282 -11.95 -11.37 21.83
CA ALA A 282 -12.73 -12.44 21.21
C ALA A 282 -14.21 -12.43 21.67
N ALA A 283 -14.47 -12.15 22.94
CA ALA A 283 -15.83 -12.08 23.49
C ALA A 283 -16.69 -10.96 22.86
N VAL A 284 -16.06 -9.83 22.49
CA VAL A 284 -16.74 -8.76 21.73
C VAL A 284 -16.76 -9.02 20.21
N GLY A 285 -16.30 -10.18 19.77
CA GLY A 285 -16.32 -10.62 18.37
C GLY A 285 -15.29 -9.96 17.46
N ALA A 286 -14.17 -9.48 18.01
CA ALA A 286 -13.03 -9.11 17.18
C ALA A 286 -12.51 -10.31 16.39
N ARG A 287 -12.25 -10.10 15.10
CA ARG A 287 -11.70 -11.15 14.22
C ARG A 287 -10.18 -11.10 14.16
N PHE A 288 -9.62 -9.90 14.34
CA PHE A 288 -8.18 -9.66 14.29
C PHE A 288 -7.74 -8.82 15.49
N VAL A 289 -6.57 -9.15 16.02
CA VAL A 289 -5.76 -8.27 16.86
C VAL A 289 -4.47 -8.03 16.11
N VAL A 290 -4.11 -6.78 15.87
CA VAL A 290 -2.96 -6.39 15.06
C VAL A 290 -1.98 -5.62 15.92
N VAL A 291 -0.71 -6.01 15.86
CA VAL A 291 0.37 -5.45 16.68
C VAL A 291 1.60 -5.11 15.84
N PRO A 292 2.37 -4.06 16.20
CA PRO A 292 3.47 -3.55 15.39
C PRO A 292 4.80 -4.30 15.60
N PHE A 293 4.76 -5.61 15.81
CA PHE A 293 5.95 -6.42 16.12
C PHE A 293 6.12 -7.54 15.12
N ALA A 294 7.32 -7.70 14.55
CA ALA A 294 7.62 -8.73 13.55
C ALA A 294 7.71 -10.17 14.10
N ALA A 295 7.64 -10.35 15.42
CA ALA A 295 7.70 -11.66 16.06
C ALA A 295 6.64 -11.73 17.16
N LEU A 296 5.70 -12.66 17.01
CA LEU A 296 4.68 -12.93 18.00
C LEU A 296 5.16 -14.04 18.95
N PRO A 297 4.98 -13.89 20.27
CA PRO A 297 5.24 -14.98 21.21
C PRO A 297 4.31 -16.17 20.94
N GLY A 298 4.87 -17.37 20.87
CA GLY A 298 4.10 -18.58 20.55
C GLY A 298 2.95 -18.89 21.52
N TYR A 299 3.03 -18.44 22.77
CA TYR A 299 1.93 -18.59 23.73
C TYR A 299 0.70 -17.73 23.37
N LEU A 300 0.90 -16.55 22.76
CA LEU A 300 -0.18 -15.70 22.27
C LEU A 300 -0.79 -16.27 21.00
N GLU A 301 0.03 -16.80 20.09
CA GLU A 301 -0.47 -17.44 18.86
C GLU A 301 -1.34 -18.67 19.19
N GLN A 302 -0.88 -19.51 20.12
CA GLN A 302 -1.65 -20.67 20.58
C GLN A 302 -3.00 -20.27 21.19
N GLU A 303 -3.01 -19.22 22.01
CA GLU A 303 -4.23 -18.73 22.65
C GLU A 303 -5.19 -18.08 21.65
N ALA A 304 -4.67 -17.24 20.75
CA ALA A 304 -5.46 -16.63 19.68
C ALA A 304 -6.17 -17.70 18.82
N ASN A 305 -5.42 -18.75 18.44
CA ASN A 305 -5.98 -19.91 17.73
C ASN A 305 -7.07 -20.63 18.53
N ARG A 306 -6.87 -20.85 19.84
CA ARG A 306 -7.86 -21.47 20.73
C ARG A 306 -9.15 -20.66 20.81
N LEU A 307 -9.03 -19.33 20.82
CA LEU A 307 -10.15 -18.38 20.91
C LEU A 307 -10.82 -18.10 19.55
N GLY A 308 -10.21 -18.54 18.43
CA GLY A 308 -10.71 -18.27 17.08
C GLY A 308 -10.54 -16.81 16.63
N ILE A 309 -9.62 -16.07 17.25
CA ILE A 309 -9.23 -14.71 16.87
C ILE A 309 -7.85 -14.75 16.20
N LYS A 310 -7.62 -13.97 15.14
CA LYS A 310 -6.31 -13.93 14.48
C LYS A 310 -5.44 -12.85 15.11
N LEU A 311 -4.32 -13.24 15.73
CA LEU A 311 -3.26 -12.31 16.10
C LEU A 311 -2.34 -12.11 14.89
N GLN A 312 -2.14 -10.87 14.47
CA GLN A 312 -1.41 -10.50 13.27
C GLN A 312 -0.25 -9.58 13.62
N ASP A 313 0.96 -9.98 13.27
CA ASP A 313 2.12 -9.11 13.25
C ASP A 313 2.01 -8.11 12.09
N TRP A 314 2.43 -6.87 12.33
CA TRP A 314 2.55 -5.83 11.32
C TRP A 314 3.77 -4.97 11.64
N GLY A 315 4.93 -5.59 11.79
CA GLY A 315 6.17 -4.93 12.26
C GLY A 315 7.10 -4.38 11.18
N ARG A 316 6.66 -4.30 9.91
CA ARG A 316 7.46 -3.83 8.76
C ARG A 316 7.82 -2.33 8.88
N ASP A 317 7.14 -1.46 8.14
CA ASP A 317 7.28 0.01 8.26
C ASP A 317 6.73 0.58 9.57
N ASN A 318 6.09 -0.27 10.35
CA ASN A 318 5.48 0.03 11.63
C ASN A 318 6.39 -0.40 12.80
N LYS A 319 7.68 -0.62 12.60
CA LYS A 319 8.59 -0.83 13.73
C LYS A 319 8.82 0.49 14.48
N TYR A 320 8.73 0.47 15.81
CA TYR A 320 9.14 1.61 16.64
C TYR A 320 10.60 2.00 16.38
N SER A 321 10.91 3.30 16.37
CA SER A 321 12.27 3.81 16.18
C SER A 321 13.22 3.42 17.32
N GLN A 322 12.66 3.24 18.53
CA GLN A 322 13.36 2.72 19.70
C GLN A 322 12.70 1.44 20.21
N PRO A 323 13.48 0.45 20.70
CA PRO A 323 12.92 -0.74 21.31
C PRO A 323 12.03 -0.39 22.50
N ARG A 324 10.75 -0.76 22.41
CA ARG A 324 9.79 -0.58 23.48
C ARG A 324 9.75 -1.83 24.36
N PRO A 325 9.91 -1.72 25.68
CA PRO A 325 9.82 -2.89 26.55
C PRO A 325 8.40 -3.46 26.45
N GLN A 326 8.30 -4.77 26.29
CA GLN A 326 7.04 -5.49 26.21
C GLN A 326 6.85 -6.34 27.45
N TRP A 327 5.60 -6.56 27.80
CA TRP A 327 5.25 -7.48 28.86
C TRP A 327 5.32 -8.92 28.37
N GLN A 328 5.94 -9.77 29.18
CA GLN A 328 6.18 -11.18 28.83
C GLN A 328 5.62 -12.06 29.93
N LEU A 329 4.87 -13.09 29.53
CA LEU A 329 4.39 -14.12 30.43
C LEU A 329 5.60 -14.87 31.03
N GLU A 330 5.73 -14.84 32.35
CA GLU A 330 6.79 -15.51 33.10
C GLU A 330 6.27 -16.81 33.74
N ASP A 331 5.05 -16.79 34.30
CA ASP A 331 4.49 -17.95 34.99
C ASP A 331 2.96 -18.02 34.87
N ARG A 332 2.42 -19.24 34.99
CA ARG A 332 0.98 -19.51 35.08
C ARG A 332 0.68 -20.16 36.42
N THR A 333 -0.05 -19.46 37.28
CA THR A 333 -0.46 -19.94 38.61
C THR A 333 -1.94 -20.28 38.63
N ASP A 334 -2.39 -20.95 39.69
CA ASP A 334 -3.82 -21.24 39.89
C ASP A 334 -4.64 -19.94 40.07
N ASP A 335 -4.02 -18.89 40.60
CA ASP A 335 -4.65 -17.59 40.90
C ASP A 335 -4.56 -16.60 39.73
N GLY A 336 -3.75 -16.86 38.69
CA GLY A 336 -3.45 -15.86 37.67
C GLY A 336 -2.26 -16.15 36.77
N HIS A 337 -1.89 -15.14 35.99
CA HIS A 337 -0.71 -15.14 35.12
C HIS A 337 0.27 -14.06 35.59
N VAL A 338 1.53 -14.43 35.79
CA VAL A 338 2.59 -13.49 36.16
C VAL A 338 3.27 -12.98 34.91
N TYR A 339 3.33 -11.67 34.74
CA TYR A 339 4.02 -11.02 33.64
C TYR A 339 5.14 -10.11 34.12
N ARG A 340 6.18 -9.97 33.29
CA ARG A 340 7.36 -9.12 33.55
C ARG A 340 7.64 -8.14 32.42
N ARG A 341 8.07 -6.92 32.75
CA ARG A 341 8.56 -5.89 31.82
C ARG A 341 9.66 -5.09 32.48
N GLY A 342 10.88 -5.22 31.95
CA GLY A 342 12.06 -4.71 32.64
C GLY A 342 12.18 -5.36 34.03
N ASP A 343 12.20 -4.52 35.06
CA ASP A 343 12.29 -4.93 36.46
C ASP A 343 10.91 -5.05 37.15
N GLU A 344 9.83 -4.69 36.46
CA GLU A 344 8.47 -4.80 37.00
C GLU A 344 7.88 -6.21 36.80
N ARG A 345 7.18 -6.71 37.83
CA ARG A 345 6.39 -7.94 37.79
C ARG A 345 4.96 -7.66 38.26
N ARG A 346 3.98 -8.26 37.60
CA ARG A 346 2.56 -8.16 37.98
C ARG A 346 1.86 -9.49 37.85
N LEU A 347 0.97 -9.78 38.79
CA LEU A 347 0.02 -10.89 38.75
C LEU A 347 -1.29 -10.37 38.18
N CYS A 348 -1.70 -10.94 37.04
CA CYS A 348 -3.00 -10.71 36.46
C CYS A 348 -3.94 -11.85 36.86
N GLN A 349 -5.02 -11.53 37.57
CA GLN A 349 -5.94 -12.51 38.14
C GLN A 349 -6.97 -12.97 37.11
N LEU A 350 -7.33 -14.26 37.14
CA LEU A 350 -8.26 -14.85 36.16
C LEU A 350 -9.71 -14.35 36.31
N ASP A 351 -10.09 -13.87 37.51
CA ASP A 351 -11.48 -13.52 37.86
C ASP A 351 -11.83 -12.03 37.66
N GLY A 352 -10.98 -11.25 36.97
CA GLY A 352 -11.21 -9.82 36.71
C GLY A 352 -11.06 -8.92 37.94
N ALA A 353 -10.48 -9.44 39.03
CA ALA A 353 -10.02 -8.64 40.15
C ALA A 353 -8.73 -7.88 39.79
N ALA A 354 -8.50 -6.75 40.48
CA ALA A 354 -7.45 -5.81 40.10
C ALA A 354 -6.05 -6.43 40.17
N ASP A 355 -5.25 -6.21 39.13
CA ASP A 355 -3.86 -6.66 39.05
C ASP A 355 -3.03 -6.14 40.23
N THR A 356 -2.16 -6.99 40.77
CA THR A 356 -1.29 -6.64 41.90
C THR A 356 0.18 -6.71 41.50
N ALA A 357 0.98 -5.73 41.94
CA ALA A 357 2.44 -5.81 41.85
C ALA A 357 2.94 -6.99 42.71
N VAL A 358 3.88 -7.77 42.18
CA VAL A 358 4.40 -8.99 42.81
C VAL A 358 5.82 -8.77 43.32
#